data_AF-A0A7S4UX25-F1
#
_entry.id   AF-A0A7S4UX25-F1
#
_cell.length_a   1.000
_cell.length_b   1.000
_cell.length_c   1.000
_cell.angle_alpha   90.00
_cell.angle_beta   90.00
_cell.angle_gamma   90.00
#
_symmetry.space_group_name_H-M   'P 1'
#
loop_
_entity.id
_entity.type
_entity.pdbx_description
1 polymer ?
#
loop_
_entity_poly.entity_id
_entity_poly.type
_entity_poly.pdbx_seq_one_letter_code
_entity_poly.pdbx_strand_id
1 'polypeptide(L)'
;RGDLRIPGGSAGFMFSMERGMRITAGSEEICVPPEHELILPPHPDPYEIFVEVDVDATGEPSASEADRQLEVLVCFGPPIGKPFYKLLGYGGALVASSEARVRELMRGYERDPKNFGVPRDGTAADMSRYGLQAGYKD
;
A
#
# COMPACT_ATOMS: atom_id res chain seq x y z
N ARG A 1 -4.24 16.91 10.13
CA ARG A 1 -4.79 15.96 11.13
C ARG A 1 -5.94 15.21 10.49
N GLY A 2 -5.96 13.88 10.60
CA GLY A 2 -7.04 13.04 10.09
C GLY A 2 -7.37 11.92 11.07
N ASP A 3 -8.65 11.58 11.14
CA ASP A 3 -9.17 10.51 11.98
C ASP A 3 -9.44 9.29 11.07
N LEU A 4 -8.81 8.16 11.37
CA LEU A 4 -8.95 6.94 10.59
C LEU A 4 -9.52 5.83 11.45
N ARG A 5 -10.64 5.25 11.00
CA ARG A 5 -11.21 4.04 11.60
C ARG A 5 -10.84 2.81 10.80
N ILE A 6 -10.11 1.89 11.42
CA ILE A 6 -9.69 0.63 10.81
C ILE A 6 -10.68 -0.48 11.21
N PRO A 7 -11.28 -1.20 10.24
CA PRO A 7 -12.16 -2.32 10.54
C PRO A 7 -11.42 -3.47 11.21
N GLY A 8 -12.08 -4.14 12.16
CA GLY A 8 -11.57 -5.35 12.79
C GLY A 8 -11.25 -6.45 11.77
N GLY A 9 -10.22 -7.23 12.05
CA GLY A 9 -9.68 -8.27 11.17
C GLY A 9 -8.85 -7.75 9.99
N SER A 10 -8.67 -6.43 9.84
CA SER A 10 -7.80 -5.86 8.81
C SER A 10 -6.35 -5.89 9.25
N ALA A 11 -5.43 -6.16 8.33
CA ALA A 11 -4.00 -5.90 8.49
C ALA A 11 -3.60 -4.76 7.54
N GLY A 12 -2.50 -4.08 7.84
CA GLY A 12 -2.07 -2.97 6.99
C GLY A 12 -0.71 -2.40 7.34
N PHE A 13 -0.41 -1.29 6.71
CA PHE A 13 0.73 -0.46 7.04
C PHE A 13 0.39 1.01 6.78
N MET A 14 1.12 1.88 7.47
CA MET A 14 1.16 3.31 7.19
C MET A 14 2.57 3.67 6.77
N PHE A 15 2.71 4.45 5.72
CA PHE A 15 3.99 4.96 5.27
C PHE A 15 3.98 6.48 5.33
N SER A 16 4.89 7.02 6.14
CA SER A 16 5.20 8.45 6.15
C SER A 16 6.17 8.73 5.00
N MET A 17 5.84 9.71 4.17
CA MET A 17 6.67 10.10 3.03
C MET A 17 7.70 11.15 3.47
N GLU A 18 7.48 12.43 3.18
CA GLU A 18 8.50 13.48 3.37
C GLU A 18 8.62 14.00 4.81
N ARG A 19 7.55 13.84 5.61
CA ARG A 19 7.46 14.39 6.98
C ARG A 19 7.12 13.32 7.99
N GLY A 20 7.65 13.44 9.19
CA GLY A 20 7.31 12.56 10.30
C GLY A 20 5.84 12.69 10.67
N MET A 21 5.31 11.67 11.33
CA MET A 21 3.95 11.66 11.83
C MET A 21 3.89 11.21 13.27
N ARG A 22 2.99 11.81 14.03
CA ARG A 22 2.56 11.34 15.34
C ARG A 22 1.25 10.58 15.15
N ILE A 23 1.22 9.37 15.70
CA ILE A 23 0.07 8.49 15.66
C ILE A 23 -0.41 8.26 17.08
N THR A 24 -1.70 8.41 17.32
CA THR A 24 -2.33 8.09 18.60
C THR A 24 -3.37 7.00 18.40
N ALA A 25 -3.23 5.89 19.13
CA ALA A 25 -4.18 4.78 19.14
C ALA A 25 -4.55 4.46 20.59
N GLY A 26 -5.76 4.85 21.01
CA GLY A 26 -6.15 4.78 22.42
C GLY A 26 -5.28 5.70 23.29
N SER A 27 -4.54 5.13 24.24
CA SER A 27 -3.62 5.86 25.12
C SER A 27 -2.15 5.84 24.66
N GLU A 28 -1.84 5.11 23.58
CA GLU A 28 -0.48 5.00 23.06
C GLU A 28 -0.21 6.09 22.02
N GLU A 29 0.95 6.72 22.12
CA GLU A 29 1.48 7.67 21.14
C GLU A 29 2.75 7.09 20.50
N ILE A 30 2.79 7.12 19.17
CA ILE A 30 3.90 6.61 18.36
C ILE A 30 4.37 7.72 17.44
N CYS A 31 5.65 8.10 17.54
CA CYS A 31 6.29 9.00 16.59
C CYS A 31 6.98 8.19 15.50
N VAL A 32 6.58 8.41 14.25
CA VAL A 32 7.15 7.77 13.05
C VAL A 32 7.92 8.82 12.26
N PRO A 33 9.24 8.65 12.04
CA PRO A 33 10.02 9.60 11.27
C PRO A 33 9.68 9.58 9.77
N PRO A 34 10.13 10.58 8.98
CA PRO A 34 10.00 10.58 7.51
C PRO A 34 10.54 9.29 6.88
N GLU A 35 9.95 8.89 5.75
CA GLU A 35 10.34 7.72 4.94
C GLU A 35 10.30 6.38 5.71
N HIS A 36 9.48 6.30 6.77
CA HIS A 36 9.34 5.08 7.57
C HIS A 36 7.96 4.45 7.45
N GLU A 37 7.98 3.12 7.50
CA GLU A 37 6.81 2.25 7.54
C GLU A 37 6.46 1.90 8.98
N LEU A 38 5.19 2.04 9.33
CA LEU A 38 4.60 1.49 10.53
C LEU A 38 3.66 0.34 10.14
N ILE A 39 3.92 -0.84 10.68
CA ILE A 39 3.05 -2.00 10.50
C ILE A 39 1.82 -1.89 11.40
N LEU A 40 0.64 -2.09 10.82
CA LEU A 40 -0.62 -2.15 11.53
C LEU A 40 -1.02 -3.63 11.74
N PRO A 41 -0.82 -4.20 12.94
CA PRO A 41 -1.13 -5.59 13.19
C PRO A 41 -2.65 -5.82 13.14
N PRO A 42 -3.10 -7.03 12.79
CA PRO A 42 -4.52 -7.35 12.81
C PRO A 42 -5.07 -7.33 14.24
N HIS A 43 -6.15 -6.59 14.44
CA HIS A 43 -6.91 -6.55 15.69
C HIS A 43 -8.31 -7.14 15.47
N PRO A 44 -8.85 -7.99 16.37
CA PRO A 44 -10.17 -8.61 16.18
C PRO A 44 -11.29 -7.58 16.07
N ASP A 45 -11.22 -6.54 16.89
CA ASP A 45 -12.20 -5.45 16.93
C ASP A 45 -11.73 -4.22 16.12
N PRO A 46 -12.65 -3.42 15.56
CA PRO A 46 -12.31 -2.14 14.94
C PRO A 46 -11.64 -1.20 15.94
N TYR A 47 -10.70 -0.40 15.45
CA TYR A 47 -9.99 0.59 16.26
C TYR A 47 -9.79 1.89 15.49
N GLU A 48 -9.63 2.98 16.24
CA GLU A 48 -9.45 4.32 15.70
C GLU A 48 -7.99 4.76 15.91
N ILE A 49 -7.45 5.35 14.87
CA ILE A 49 -6.12 5.94 14.86
C ILE A 49 -6.26 7.42 14.53
N PHE A 50 -5.64 8.25 15.33
CA PHE A 50 -5.47 9.67 15.06
C PHE A 50 -4.09 9.89 14.45
N VAL A 51 -4.05 10.57 13.31
CA VAL A 51 -2.80 10.84 12.59
C VAL A 51 -2.59 12.34 12.51
N GLU A 52 -1.49 12.80 13.10
CA GLU A 52 -0.99 14.16 13.00
C GLU A 52 0.34 14.11 12.25
N VAL A 53 0.36 14.66 11.04
CA VAL A 53 1.62 14.86 10.33
C VAL A 53 2.29 16.09 10.91
N ASP A 54 3.56 15.96 11.28
CA ASP A 54 4.33 17.06 11.84
C ASP A 54 4.64 18.06 10.73
N VAL A 55 4.08 19.27 10.84
CA VAL A 55 4.20 20.33 9.81
C VAL A 55 5.48 21.16 10.02
N ASP A 56 6.19 20.98 11.14
CA ASP A 56 7.28 21.87 11.51
C ASP A 56 8.67 21.34 11.13
N ALA A 57 9.12 21.79 9.95
CA ALA A 57 10.52 22.17 9.78
C ALA A 57 10.72 23.62 9.26
N THR A 58 9.74 24.26 8.59
CA THR A 58 9.95 25.62 8.03
C THR A 58 8.74 26.57 7.91
N GLY A 59 7.57 26.27 8.47
CA GLY A 59 6.44 27.23 8.50
C GLY A 59 5.35 27.00 7.45
N GLU A 60 4.18 27.58 7.72
CA GLU A 60 2.88 27.22 7.16
C GLU A 60 2.83 27.16 5.62
N PRO A 61 2.22 26.10 5.04
CA PRO A 61 2.02 26.01 3.60
C PRO A 61 1.01 27.04 3.10
N SER A 62 1.28 27.64 1.94
CA SER A 62 0.30 28.46 1.24
C SER A 62 -0.90 27.60 0.80
N ALA A 63 -2.10 28.20 0.65
CA ALA A 63 -3.29 27.48 0.18
C ALA A 63 -3.12 26.82 -1.20
N SER A 64 -2.10 27.19 -1.98
CA SER A 64 -1.74 26.55 -3.26
C SER A 64 -0.83 25.31 -3.13
N GLU A 65 -0.32 25.00 -1.93
CA GLU A 65 0.59 23.87 -1.67
C GLU A 65 -0.08 22.73 -0.88
N ALA A 66 -1.27 22.96 -0.32
CA ALA A 66 -2.02 21.96 0.45
C ALA A 66 -2.37 20.69 -0.37
N ASP A 67 -2.62 20.84 -1.67
CA ASP A 67 -2.92 19.71 -2.56
C ASP A 67 -1.66 18.92 -2.99
N ARG A 68 -0.45 19.41 -2.68
CA ARG A 68 0.82 18.74 -3.02
C ARG A 68 1.37 17.83 -1.92
N GLN A 69 0.68 17.74 -0.79
CA GLN A 69 1.16 17.04 0.40
C GLN A 69 0.32 15.79 0.68
N LEU A 70 0.32 14.84 -0.27
CA LEU A 70 0.05 13.45 0.11
C LEU A 70 1.24 13.02 0.97
N GLU A 71 1.12 13.11 2.30
CA GLU A 71 2.25 12.89 3.22
C GLU A 71 2.21 11.55 3.94
N VAL A 72 1.05 10.89 3.89
CA VAL A 72 0.84 9.58 4.48
C VAL A 72 0.09 8.70 3.50
N LEU A 73 0.64 7.53 3.23
CA LEU A 73 -0.07 6.44 2.58
C LEU A 73 -0.56 5.49 3.66
N VAL A 74 -1.88 5.26 3.72
CA VAL A 74 -2.45 4.25 4.60
C VAL A 74 -3.05 3.14 3.75
N CYS A 75 -2.57 1.92 3.95
CA CYS A 75 -3.05 0.73 3.24
C CYS A 75 -3.50 -0.31 4.26
N PHE A 76 -4.78 -0.69 4.22
CA PHE A 76 -5.30 -1.77 5.06
C PHE A 76 -6.35 -2.59 4.31
N GLY A 77 -6.52 -3.83 4.75
CA GLY A 77 -7.54 -4.72 4.22
C GLY A 77 -7.51 -6.09 4.89
N PRO A 78 -8.48 -6.96 4.55
CA PRO A 78 -8.49 -8.32 5.06
C PRO A 78 -7.23 -9.06 4.60
N PRO A 79 -6.54 -9.79 5.51
CA PRO A 79 -5.37 -10.57 5.14
C PRO A 79 -5.78 -11.65 4.14
N ILE A 80 -5.03 -11.79 3.05
CA ILE A 80 -5.35 -12.77 2.00
C ILE A 80 -5.18 -14.22 2.50
N GLY A 81 -4.33 -14.45 3.50
CA GLY A 81 -4.12 -15.76 4.12
C GLY A 81 -3.52 -16.81 3.17
N LYS A 82 -2.82 -16.37 2.12
CA LYS A 82 -2.19 -17.24 1.11
C LYS A 82 -0.72 -16.89 0.96
N PRO A 83 0.15 -17.87 0.65
CA PRO A 83 1.55 -17.59 0.43
C PRO A 83 1.74 -16.84 -0.90
N PHE A 84 2.68 -15.88 -0.89
CA PHE A 84 3.10 -15.12 -2.06
C PHE A 84 4.61 -15.14 -2.16
N TYR A 85 5.12 -15.32 -3.37
CA TYR A 85 6.54 -15.38 -3.68
C TYR A 85 6.85 -14.33 -4.73
N LYS A 86 7.93 -13.59 -4.52
CA LYS A 86 8.49 -12.59 -5.45
C LYS A 86 9.99 -12.82 -5.55
N LEU A 87 10.55 -12.82 -6.76
CA LEU A 87 11.99 -12.87 -6.95
C LEU A 87 12.56 -11.44 -6.82
N LEU A 88 13.54 -11.26 -5.92
CA LEU A 88 14.24 -9.99 -5.76
C LEU A 88 15.25 -9.78 -6.90
N GLY A 89 15.44 -8.54 -7.34
CA GLY A 89 16.37 -8.18 -8.44
C GLY A 89 15.72 -8.18 -9.81
N TYR A 90 16.29 -8.92 -10.79
CA TYR A 90 15.87 -8.95 -12.20
C TYR A 90 14.43 -9.48 -12.43
N GLY A 91 13.80 -10.01 -11.38
CA GLY A 91 12.45 -10.58 -11.39
C GLY A 91 11.29 -9.57 -11.40
N GLY A 92 11.57 -8.27 -11.28
CA GLY A 92 10.58 -7.20 -11.42
C GLY A 92 9.36 -7.35 -10.50
N ALA A 93 8.16 -7.20 -11.09
CA ALA A 93 6.87 -7.15 -10.41
C ALA A 93 6.13 -8.50 -10.35
N LEU A 94 6.80 -9.63 -10.61
CA LEU A 94 6.13 -10.93 -10.60
C LEU A 94 5.88 -11.44 -9.18
N VAL A 95 4.61 -11.72 -8.88
CA VAL A 95 4.17 -12.34 -7.64
C VAL A 95 3.32 -13.56 -7.96
N ALA A 96 3.63 -14.71 -7.37
CA ALA A 96 2.86 -15.94 -7.54
C ALA A 96 2.71 -16.74 -6.24
N SER A 97 1.89 -17.79 -6.26
CA SER A 97 1.59 -18.63 -5.10
C SER A 97 2.69 -19.65 -4.74
N SER A 98 3.73 -19.80 -5.56
CA SER A 98 4.89 -20.64 -5.29
C SER A 98 6.15 -20.12 -6.00
N GLU A 99 7.33 -20.38 -5.42
CA GLU A 99 8.61 -20.02 -6.04
C GLU A 99 8.78 -20.62 -7.45
N ALA A 100 8.43 -21.90 -7.61
CA ALA A 100 8.51 -22.60 -8.89
C ALA A 100 7.72 -21.87 -9.98
N ARG A 101 6.52 -21.37 -9.63
CA ARG A 101 5.68 -20.61 -10.56
C ARG A 101 6.29 -19.25 -10.91
N VAL A 102 6.87 -18.53 -9.95
CA VAL A 102 7.54 -17.24 -10.26
C VAL A 102 8.72 -17.46 -11.20
N ARG A 103 9.52 -18.52 -10.98
CA ARG A 103 10.66 -18.85 -11.86
C ARG A 103 10.21 -19.25 -13.26
N GLU A 104 9.13 -20.02 -13.38
CA GLU A 104 8.55 -20.37 -14.68
C GLU A 104 8.09 -19.11 -15.44
N LEU A 105 7.40 -18.20 -14.75
CA LEU A 105 6.98 -16.93 -15.35
C LEU A 105 8.19 -16.08 -15.77
N MET A 106 9.25 -15.99 -14.96
CA MET A 106 10.45 -15.26 -15.36
C MET A 106 11.14 -15.86 -16.58
N ARG A 107 11.26 -17.18 -16.68
CA ARG A 107 11.78 -17.82 -17.91
C ARG A 107 10.90 -17.51 -19.12
N GLY A 108 9.59 -17.41 -18.92
CA GLY A 108 8.63 -16.98 -19.93
C GLY A 108 8.90 -15.56 -20.41
N TYR A 109 9.11 -14.63 -19.47
CA TYR A 109 9.45 -13.24 -19.74
C TYR A 109 10.79 -13.12 -20.48
N GLU A 110 11.84 -13.78 -20.00
CA GLU A 110 13.19 -13.71 -20.61
C GLU A 110 13.21 -14.23 -22.05
N ARG A 111 12.40 -15.25 -22.35
CA ARG A 111 12.31 -15.84 -23.68
C ARG A 111 11.58 -14.95 -24.69
N ASP A 112 10.55 -14.22 -24.26
CA ASP A 112 9.75 -13.36 -25.12
C ASP A 112 9.18 -12.17 -24.33
N PRO A 113 10.02 -11.17 -24.01
CA PRO A 113 9.61 -10.08 -23.12
C PRO A 113 8.57 -9.16 -23.77
N LYS A 114 8.55 -9.08 -25.10
CA LYS A 114 7.65 -8.20 -25.86
C LYS A 114 6.19 -8.65 -25.80
N ASN A 115 5.96 -9.97 -25.67
CA ASN A 115 4.61 -10.54 -25.61
C ASN A 115 4.29 -11.15 -24.24
N PHE A 116 5.07 -10.83 -23.21
CA PHE A 116 4.85 -11.35 -21.87
C PHE A 116 3.64 -10.65 -21.20
N GLY A 117 2.72 -11.43 -20.63
CA GLY A 117 1.51 -10.89 -20.00
C GLY A 117 0.42 -10.41 -20.96
N VAL A 118 0.68 -10.43 -22.28
CA VAL A 118 -0.36 -10.17 -23.29
C VAL A 118 -1.26 -11.41 -23.39
N PRO A 119 -2.59 -11.28 -23.22
CA PRO A 119 -3.52 -12.38 -23.43
C PRO A 119 -3.37 -12.93 -24.85
N ARG A 120 -2.96 -14.19 -24.98
CA ARG A 120 -2.68 -14.82 -26.29
C ARG A 120 -3.94 -15.25 -27.02
N ASP A 121 -5.05 -15.27 -26.31
CA ASP A 121 -6.35 -15.85 -26.67
C ASP A 121 -7.46 -14.79 -26.71
N GLY A 122 -7.12 -13.50 -26.60
CA GLY A 122 -8.11 -12.42 -26.55
C GLY A 122 -8.97 -12.42 -25.28
N THR A 123 -8.65 -13.27 -24.30
CA THR A 123 -9.29 -13.29 -22.99
C THR A 123 -8.98 -11.98 -22.29
N ALA A 124 -10.00 -11.17 -22.03
CA ALA A 124 -9.83 -9.90 -21.33
C ALA A 124 -9.22 -10.14 -19.93
N ALA A 125 -8.36 -9.22 -19.50
CA ALA A 125 -7.84 -9.25 -18.14
C ALA A 125 -9.01 -9.22 -17.14
N ASP A 126 -8.95 -10.07 -16.10
CA ASP A 126 -9.95 -10.06 -15.04
C ASP A 126 -9.79 -8.81 -14.18
N MET A 127 -10.60 -7.79 -14.48
CA MET A 127 -10.63 -6.53 -13.77
C MET A 127 -11.53 -6.57 -12.52
N SER A 128 -12.17 -7.70 -12.19
CA SER A 128 -13.15 -7.78 -11.08
C SER A 128 -12.56 -7.42 -9.71
N ARG A 129 -11.24 -7.50 -9.58
CA ARG A 129 -10.50 -7.14 -8.35
C ARG A 129 -9.94 -5.72 -8.37
N TYR A 130 -10.08 -5.01 -9.48
CA TYR A 130 -9.59 -3.67 -9.68
C TYR A 130 -10.79 -2.72 -9.82
N GLY A 131 -11.00 -1.87 -8.83
CA GLY A 131 -12.06 -0.88 -8.87
C GLY A 131 -11.63 0.38 -8.12
N LEU A 132 -11.78 1.53 -8.78
CA LEU A 132 -11.74 2.83 -8.09
C LEU A 132 -12.98 2.94 -7.21
N GLN A 133 -12.78 3.30 -5.94
CA GLN A 133 -13.87 3.53 -5.00
C GLN A 133 -14.77 4.67 -5.52
N ALA A 134 -16.07 4.60 -5.25
CA ALA A 134 -17.01 5.66 -5.62
C ALA A 134 -16.57 6.97 -4.95
N GLY A 135 -16.15 7.95 -5.76
CA GLY A 135 -15.49 9.19 -5.31
C GLY A 135 -14.15 9.48 -6.03
N TYR A 136 -13.54 8.46 -6.64
CA TYR A 136 -12.30 8.57 -7.43
C TYR A 136 -12.50 8.17 -8.91
N LYS A 137 -13.76 8.16 -9.36
CA LYS A 137 -14.11 8.04 -10.77
C LYS A 137 -14.46 9.45 -11.23
N ASP A 138 -13.74 9.98 -12.22
CA ASP A 138 -14.00 11.27 -12.87
C ASP A 138 -15.47 11.39 -13.33
#